data_AF-A0A8X6FIT8-F1
#
_entry.id   AF-A0A8X6FIT8-F1
#
_cell.length_a   1.000
_cell.length_b   1.000
_cell.length_c   1.000
_cell.angle_alpha   90.00
_cell.angle_beta   90.00
_cell.angle_gamma   90.00
#
_symmetry.space_group_name_H-M   'P 1'
#
loop_
_entity.id
_entity.type
_entity.pdbx_description
1 polymer ?
#
loop_
_entity_poly.entity_id
_entity_poly.type
_entity_poly.pdbx_seq_one_letter_code
_entity_poly.pdbx_strand_id
1 'polypeptide(L)'
;FAYQICDRYCFCIIAGACLAKYASGFNTQALGPTDKNGNDYFGIFQINDKYCKKGTKMSCGVSCTELVSNNILPSATCALNIYQKEKMDLLV
;
A
#
# COMPACT_ATOMS: atom_id res chain seq x y z
N PHE A 1 -10.60 7.65 -4.30
CA PHE A 1 -10.21 8.78 -3.41
C PHE A 1 -8.69 8.91 -3.20
N ALA A 2 -7.90 7.82 -3.04
CA ALA A 2 -6.43 7.92 -2.93
C ALA A 2 -5.67 7.97 -4.28
N TYR A 3 -6.27 7.46 -5.36
CA TYR A 3 -5.60 7.23 -6.65
C TYR A 3 -5.32 8.49 -7.49
N GLN A 4 -5.87 9.65 -7.11
CA GLN A 4 -5.81 10.88 -7.92
C GLN A 4 -4.71 11.86 -7.47
N ILE A 5 -3.96 11.52 -6.42
CA ILE A 5 -2.97 12.43 -5.81
C ILE A 5 -1.62 12.38 -6.54
N CYS A 6 -1.33 11.34 -7.31
CA CYS A 6 0.02 11.08 -7.84
C CYS A 6 0.17 11.38 -9.34
N ASP A 7 -0.71 12.19 -9.95
CA ASP A 7 -0.81 12.22 -11.42
C ASP A 7 -0.27 13.44 -12.16
N ARG A 8 0.09 14.55 -11.51
CA ARG A 8 0.46 15.75 -12.29
C ARG A 8 1.64 16.59 -11.85
N TYR A 9 2.11 16.45 -10.62
CA TYR A 9 3.31 17.16 -10.17
C TYR A 9 4.07 16.27 -9.19
N CYS A 10 5.38 16.19 -9.38
CA CYS A 10 6.29 15.39 -8.58
C CYS A 10 6.23 15.82 -7.11
N PHE A 11 5.28 15.26 -6.37
CA PHE A 11 5.29 15.27 -4.92
C PHE A 11 4.85 13.89 -4.43
N CYS A 12 5.49 12.84 -4.94
CA CYS A 12 5.30 11.47 -4.45
C CYS A 12 5.55 11.39 -2.93
N ILE A 13 6.43 12.25 -2.39
CA ILE A 13 6.66 12.39 -0.95
C ILE A 13 5.44 12.98 -0.20
N ILE A 14 4.78 14.02 -0.71
CA ILE A 14 3.57 14.59 -0.10
C ILE A 14 2.38 13.68 -0.34
N ALA A 15 2.29 13.03 -1.52
CA ALA A 15 1.27 12.04 -1.82
C ALA A 15 1.37 10.86 -0.85
N GLY A 16 2.58 10.36 -0.59
CA GLY A 16 2.85 9.31 0.39
C GLY A 16 2.53 9.75 1.83
N ALA A 17 2.93 10.96 2.23
CA ALA A 17 2.62 11.48 3.56
C ALA A 17 1.11 11.73 3.77
N CYS A 18 0.43 12.26 2.77
CA CYS A 18 -1.03 12.45 2.77
C CYS A 18 -1.73 11.09 2.87
N LEU A 19 -1.32 10.12 2.04
CA LEU A 19 -1.85 8.77 2.07
C LEU A 19 -1.65 8.12 3.45
N ALA A 20 -0.44 8.16 3.99
CA ALA A 20 -0.12 7.61 5.32
C ALA A 20 -0.98 8.24 6.44
N LYS A 21 -1.22 9.56 6.37
CA LYS A 21 -2.08 10.26 7.33
C LYS A 21 -3.51 9.74 7.30
N TYR A 22 -4.10 9.62 6.11
CA TYR A 22 -5.51 9.20 5.97
C TYR A 22 -5.71 7.68 6.09
N ALA A 23 -4.71 6.90 5.70
CA ALA A 23 -4.75 5.45 5.77
C ALA A 23 -4.59 4.95 7.21
N SER A 24 -3.62 5.48 7.96
CA SER A 24 -3.31 4.94 9.30
C SER A 24 -2.98 6.00 10.35
N GLY A 25 -3.04 7.29 10.04
CA GLY A 25 -2.57 8.34 10.94
C GLY A 25 -1.06 8.26 11.19
N PHE A 26 -0.29 7.81 10.18
CA PHE A 26 1.14 7.51 10.28
C PHE A 26 1.52 6.32 11.17
N ASN A 27 0.55 5.54 11.67
CA ASN A 27 0.84 4.34 12.43
C ASN A 27 1.39 3.25 11.48
N THR A 28 2.68 2.93 11.64
CA THR A 28 3.38 1.90 10.86
C THR A 28 2.94 0.49 11.19
N GLN A 29 2.34 0.29 12.35
CA GLN A 29 1.88 -0.99 12.86
C GLN A 29 0.35 -1.12 12.81
N ALA A 30 -0.33 -0.26 12.04
CA ALA A 30 -1.77 -0.31 11.91
C ALA A 30 -2.23 -1.61 11.25
N LEU A 31 -3.26 -2.21 11.83
CA LEU A 31 -4.04 -3.29 11.22
C LEU A 31 -5.41 -2.71 10.88
N GLY A 32 -5.74 -2.72 9.59
CA GLY A 32 -7.01 -2.23 9.09
C GLY A 32 -8.16 -3.18 9.40
N PRO A 33 -9.41 -2.69 9.33
CA PRO A 33 -10.57 -3.56 9.45
C PRO A 33 -10.63 -4.53 8.27
N THR A 34 -11.04 -5.76 8.54
CA THR A 34 -11.33 -6.75 7.50
C THR A 34 -12.50 -6.25 6.65
N ASP A 35 -12.35 -6.27 5.33
CA ASP A 35 -13.42 -5.86 4.43
C ASP A 35 -14.52 -6.93 4.31
N LYS A 36 -15.60 -6.60 3.58
CA LYS A 36 -16.74 -7.52 3.35
C LYS A 36 -16.35 -8.81 2.63
N ASN A 37 -15.21 -8.82 1.95
CA ASN A 37 -14.70 -9.97 1.21
C ASN A 37 -13.69 -10.79 2.05
N GLY A 38 -13.44 -10.39 3.30
CA GLY A 38 -12.52 -11.08 4.19
C GLY A 38 -11.05 -10.70 4.03
N ASN A 39 -10.73 -9.61 3.31
CA ASN A 39 -9.34 -9.17 3.14
C ASN A 39 -8.92 -8.24 4.28
N ASP A 40 -7.70 -8.44 4.76
CA ASP A 40 -7.08 -7.60 5.78
C ASP A 40 -6.17 -6.53 5.15
N TYR A 41 -5.90 -5.44 5.89
CA TYR A 41 -5.04 -4.33 5.44
C TYR A 41 -3.92 -4.06 6.45
N PHE A 42 -2.70 -3.81 5.96
CA PHE A 42 -1.49 -3.81 6.77
C PHE A 42 -0.69 -2.51 6.65
N GLY A 43 -0.24 -2.01 7.79
CA GLY A 43 0.82 -1.02 7.90
C GLY A 43 0.42 0.41 7.54
N ILE A 44 1.45 1.24 7.37
CA ILE A 44 1.32 2.70 7.20
C ILE A 44 0.48 3.12 5.98
N PHE A 45 0.44 2.28 4.93
CA PHE A 45 -0.31 2.55 3.71
C PHE A 45 -1.59 1.71 3.58
N GLN A 46 -1.93 0.93 4.61
CA GLN A 46 -3.08 0.00 4.58
C GLN A 46 -3.06 -0.85 3.31
N ILE A 47 -1.99 -1.62 3.13
CA ILE A 47 -1.81 -2.50 1.96
C ILE A 47 -2.66 -3.75 2.17
N ASN A 48 -3.50 -4.07 1.20
CA ASN A 48 -4.37 -5.25 1.22
C ASN A 48 -3.56 -6.56 1.22
N ASP A 49 -4.02 -7.57 1.97
CA ASP A 49 -3.37 -8.88 2.06
C ASP A 49 -3.13 -9.56 0.73
N LYS A 50 -3.92 -9.31 -0.32
CA LYS A 50 -3.68 -9.88 -1.66
C LYS A 50 -2.28 -9.55 -2.22
N TYR A 51 -1.64 -8.49 -1.73
CA TYR A 51 -0.30 -8.08 -2.16
C TYR A 51 0.84 -8.66 -1.30
N CYS A 52 0.53 -9.21 -0.11
CA CYS A 52 1.49 -9.78 0.85
C CYS A 52 1.17 -11.22 1.32
N LYS A 53 0.01 -11.76 0.93
CA LYS A 53 -0.54 -13.08 1.29
C LYS A 53 -1.15 -13.76 0.04
N LYS A 54 -0.50 -14.87 -0.31
CA LYS A 54 -0.97 -16.04 -1.09
C LYS A 54 -0.94 -16.02 -2.63
N GLY A 55 -0.10 -16.94 -3.14
CA GLY A 55 -0.24 -17.64 -4.43
C GLY A 55 0.77 -17.22 -5.48
N THR A 56 1.55 -18.19 -6.02
CA THR A 56 2.55 -18.26 -7.14
C THR A 56 3.29 -17.01 -7.65
N LYS A 57 2.81 -15.79 -7.44
CA LYS A 57 3.46 -14.52 -7.75
C LYS A 57 3.27 -13.59 -6.56
N MET A 58 4.26 -13.52 -5.69
CA MET A 58 4.35 -12.57 -4.58
C MET A 58 4.38 -11.16 -5.20
N SER A 59 3.22 -10.51 -5.37
CA SER A 59 3.10 -9.28 -6.16
C SER A 59 4.03 -8.16 -5.69
N CYS A 60 4.31 -8.11 -4.38
CA CYS A 60 5.31 -7.22 -3.78
C CYS A 60 6.55 -7.93 -3.21
N GLY A 61 6.61 -9.27 -3.19
CA GLY A 61 7.77 -9.99 -2.64
C GLY A 61 7.97 -9.87 -1.12
N VAL A 62 6.95 -9.46 -0.36
CA VAL A 62 7.05 -9.20 1.09
C VAL A 62 5.97 -9.93 1.87
N SER A 63 6.28 -10.35 3.10
CA SER A 63 5.28 -10.88 4.03
C SER A 63 4.41 -9.75 4.62
N CYS A 64 3.16 -10.04 4.99
CA CYS A 64 2.29 -9.04 5.61
C CYS A 64 2.83 -8.52 6.95
N THR A 65 3.62 -9.33 7.65
CA THR A 65 4.28 -8.93 8.90
C THR A 65 5.37 -7.88 8.68
N GLU A 66 6.07 -7.90 7.54
CA GLU A 66 7.08 -6.89 7.21
C GLU A 66 6.46 -5.51 6.94
N LEU A 67 5.18 -5.47 6.54
CA LEU A 67 4.44 -4.24 6.32
C LEU A 67 4.02 -3.55 7.62
N VAL A 68 4.00 -4.30 8.73
CA VAL A 68 3.62 -3.87 10.08
C VAL A 68 4.90 -3.75 10.93
N SER A 69 5.84 -2.94 10.46
CA SER A 69 7.12 -2.74 11.14
C SER A 69 7.53 -1.28 11.13
N ASN A 70 8.46 -0.90 12.01
CA ASN A 70 9.03 0.45 12.02
C ASN A 70 9.84 0.75 10.75
N ASN A 71 10.31 -0.28 10.04
CA ASN A 71 10.93 -0.12 8.75
C ASN A 71 9.83 0.04 7.69
N ILE A 72 9.66 1.27 7.19
CA ILE A 72 8.66 1.58 6.17
C ILE A 72 9.09 1.21 4.74
N LEU A 73 10.33 0.77 4.55
CA LEU A 73 10.88 0.48 3.21
C LEU A 73 10.09 -0.63 2.46
N PRO A 74 9.72 -1.77 3.10
CA PRO A 74 8.88 -2.79 2.45
C PRO A 74 7.52 -2.22 2.04
N SER A 75 6.89 -1.42 2.91
CA SER A 75 5.60 -0.79 2.66
C SER A 75 5.66 0.24 1.54
N ALA A 76 6.68 1.09 1.51
CA ALA A 76 6.88 2.09 0.46
C ALA A 76 7.16 1.41 -0.90
N THR A 77 8.01 0.39 -0.91
CA THR A 77 8.34 -0.36 -2.13
C THR A 77 7.10 -1.06 -2.69
N CYS A 78 6.30 -1.71 -1.84
CA CYS A 78 5.07 -2.36 -2.28
C CYS A 78 4.04 -1.35 -2.79
N ALA A 79 3.83 -0.23 -2.11
CA ALA A 79 2.92 0.82 -2.55
C ALA A 79 3.30 1.39 -3.93
N LEU A 80 4.59 1.61 -4.18
CA LEU A 80 5.10 2.03 -5.49
C LEU A 80 4.86 0.96 -6.58
N ASN A 81 5.10 -0.31 -6.27
CA ASN A 81 4.85 -1.41 -7.19
C ASN A 81 3.36 -1.53 -7.56
N ILE A 82 2.47 -1.41 -6.58
CA ILE A 82 1.02 -1.40 -6.79
C ILE A 82 0.65 -0.20 -7.67
N TYR A 83 1.15 0.99 -7.34
CA TYR A 83 0.89 2.19 -8.12
C TYR A 83 1.31 2.02 -9.58
N GLN A 84 2.51 1.49 -9.86
CA GLN A 84 2.98 1.26 -11.22
C GLN A 84 2.15 0.22 -11.99
N LYS A 85 1.74 -0.87 -11.34
CA LYS A 85 0.93 -1.93 -11.97
C LYS A 85 -0.47 -1.42 -12.30
N GLU A 86 -1.17 -0.86 -11.32
CA GLU A 86 -2.57 -0.44 -11.46
C GLU A 86 -2.70 0.79 -12.37
N LYS A 87 -1.69 1.67 -12.42
CA LYS A 87 -1.65 2.75 -13.44
C LYS A 87 -1.41 2.23 -14.85
N MET A 88 -0.64 1.15 -15.01
CA MET A 88 -0.43 0.52 -16.32
C MET A 88 -1.70 -0.22 -16.77
N ASP A 89 -2.48 -0.79 -15.85
CA ASP A 89 -3.80 -1.38 -16.15
C ASP A 89 -4.85 -0.34 -16.57
N LEU A 90 -4.68 0.94 -16.20
CA LEU A 90 -5.51 2.05 -16.69
C LEU A 90 -5.09 2.59 -18.07
N LEU A 91 -4.04 2.02 -18.67
CA LEU A 91 -3.52 2.38 -20.00
C LEU A 91 -3.69 1.26 -21.05
N VAL A 92 -4.52 0.24 -20.78
CA VAL A 92 -4.93 -0.81 -21.73
C VAL A 92 -6.42 -0.69 -22.06
#